data_AF-A0A367HZ60-F1
#
_entry.id   AF-A0A367HZ60-F1
#
_cell.length_a   1.000
_cell.length_b   1.000
_cell.length_c   1.000
_cell.angle_alpha   90.00
_cell.angle_beta   90.00
_cell.angle_gamma   90.00
#
_symmetry.space_group_name_H-M   'P 1'
#
loop_
_entity.id
_entity.type
_entity.pdbx_description
1 polymer ?
#
loop_
_entity_poly.entity_id
_entity_poly.type
_entity_poly.pdbx_seq_one_letter_code
_entity_poly.pdbx_strand_id
1 'polypeptide(L)'
;MGNLTTPERERFMLRVRRDSDCLVWTGPLDKDGYGFFYLRRKNRRAHRVAWYDMHGEIPEGMVINHVCRNRACVNAQHLQVVTIRENVLKDSAAVSAINARKTHCKRGHPFDRVYRKSGDRGHQRYCSICEAAKSRRLQAKWRAEDKLKV
;
A
#
# COMPACT_ATOMS: atom_id res chain seq x y z
N MET A 1 -2.17 19.22 -13.59
CA MET A 1 -1.34 20.17 -12.80
C MET A 1 -0.56 21.14 -13.69
N GLY A 2 -0.46 20.91 -15.00
CA GLY A 2 0.33 21.72 -15.95
C GLY A 2 1.83 21.63 -15.65
N ASN A 3 2.67 21.63 -16.69
CA ASN A 3 4.12 21.62 -16.50
C ASN A 3 4.56 22.87 -15.71
N LEU A 4 5.62 22.75 -14.91
CA LEU A 4 6.17 23.90 -14.20
C LEU A 4 6.78 24.87 -15.22
N THR A 5 6.47 26.15 -15.05
CA THR A 5 7.22 27.23 -15.72
C THR A 5 8.64 27.32 -15.16
N THR A 6 9.55 27.98 -15.86
CA THR A 6 10.95 28.16 -15.41
C THR A 6 11.02 28.76 -13.99
N PRO A 7 10.31 29.85 -13.65
CA PRO A 7 10.36 30.41 -12.30
C PRO A 7 9.77 29.46 -11.24
N GLU A 8 8.75 28.68 -11.59
CA GLU A 8 8.19 27.69 -10.66
C GLU A 8 9.18 26.57 -10.36
N ARG A 9 9.92 26.10 -11.38
CA ARG A 9 10.96 25.08 -11.26
C ARG A 9 12.14 25.58 -10.43
N GLU A 10 12.61 26.81 -10.66
CA GLU A 10 13.67 27.42 -9.86
C GLU A 10 13.30 27.51 -8.37
N ARG A 11 12.10 28.03 -8.05
CA ARG A 11 11.60 28.06 -6.66
C ARG A 11 11.45 26.68 -6.03
N PHE A 12 11.15 25.67 -6.84
CA PHE A 12 11.10 24.28 -6.37
C PHE A 12 12.50 23.78 -6.02
N MET A 13 13.47 23.95 -6.94
CA MET A 13 14.85 23.48 -6.77
C MET A 13 15.61 24.17 -5.64
N LEU A 14 15.28 25.42 -5.30
CA LEU A 14 15.82 26.10 -4.12
C LEU A 14 15.52 25.38 -2.79
N ARG A 15 14.52 24.50 -2.77
CA ARG A 15 14.11 23.70 -1.61
C ARG A 15 14.52 22.23 -1.72
N VAL A 16 15.46 21.91 -2.60
CA VAL A 16 15.94 20.54 -2.79
C VAL A 16 17.41 20.47 -2.42
N ARG A 17 17.75 19.56 -1.50
CA ARG A 17 19.13 19.23 -1.14
C ARG A 17 19.39 17.78 -1.49
N ARG A 18 20.56 17.48 -2.04
CA ARG A 18 21.00 16.11 -2.22
C ARG A 18 21.44 15.53 -0.87
N ASP A 19 20.94 14.34 -0.57
CA ASP A 19 21.36 13.54 0.58
C ASP A 19 21.43 12.07 0.12
N SER A 20 22.65 11.55 0.02
CA SER A 20 22.95 10.27 -0.64
C SER A 20 22.31 10.21 -2.05
N ASP A 21 21.47 9.21 -2.32
CA ASP A 21 20.73 9.06 -3.57
C ASP A 21 19.40 9.83 -3.59
N CYS A 22 18.98 10.40 -2.45
CA CYS A 22 17.74 11.16 -2.35
C CYS A 22 17.94 12.63 -2.72
N LEU A 23 16.89 13.20 -3.32
CA LEU A 23 16.71 14.65 -3.44
C LEU A 23 15.71 15.05 -2.36
N VAL A 24 16.19 15.50 -1.22
CA VAL A 24 15.39 15.78 -0.02
C VAL A 24 14.79 17.17 -0.07
N TRP A 25 13.49 17.26 0.17
CA TRP A 25 12.76 18.52 0.33
C TRP A 25 13.12 19.19 1.65
N THR A 26 13.55 20.45 1.60
CA THR A 26 13.89 21.27 2.77
C THR A 26 12.84 22.32 3.13
N GLY A 27 11.71 22.34 2.41
CA GLY A 27 10.57 23.19 2.73
C GLY A 27 9.66 22.60 3.82
N PRO A 28 8.46 23.18 4.00
CA PRO A 28 7.50 22.70 4.99
C PRO A 28 7.13 21.24 4.78
N LEU A 29 7.08 20.48 5.87
CA LEU A 29 6.65 19.08 5.95
C LEU A 29 5.34 19.00 6.73
N ASP A 30 4.52 17.97 6.49
CA ASP A 30 3.45 17.61 7.42
C ASP A 30 3.95 16.78 8.61
N LYS A 31 3.05 16.46 9.54
CA LYS A 31 3.30 15.56 10.69
C LYS A 31 3.81 14.17 10.30
N ASP A 32 3.53 13.75 9.06
CA ASP A 32 3.92 12.45 8.53
C ASP A 32 5.24 12.53 7.75
N GLY A 33 5.87 13.70 7.62
CA GLY A 33 7.16 13.91 6.94
C GLY A 33 7.07 14.17 5.44
N TYR A 34 5.87 14.42 4.88
CA TYR A 34 5.70 14.73 3.46
C TYR A 34 5.81 16.22 3.18
N GLY A 35 6.65 16.58 2.21
CA GLY A 35 6.84 17.97 1.79
C GLY A 35 5.65 18.61 1.10
N PHE A 36 5.50 19.92 1.30
CA PHE A 36 4.56 20.78 0.59
C PHE A 36 5.26 21.87 -0.20
N PHE A 37 4.71 22.14 -1.38
CA PHE A 37 5.08 23.25 -2.24
C PHE A 37 3.85 24.10 -2.58
N TYR A 38 3.94 25.41 -2.34
CA TYR A 38 2.90 26.36 -2.71
C TYR A 38 3.02 26.72 -4.20
N LEU A 39 2.11 26.17 -4.99
CA LEU A 39 2.09 26.28 -6.44
C LEU A 39 0.71 26.76 -6.91
N ARG A 40 0.66 27.85 -7.67
CA ARG A 40 -0.56 28.39 -8.29
C ARG A 40 -1.71 28.50 -7.28
N ARG A 41 -1.45 29.21 -6.17
CA ARG A 41 -2.38 29.47 -5.06
C ARG A 41 -2.86 28.25 -4.28
N LYS A 42 -2.22 27.09 -4.44
CA LYS A 42 -2.58 25.83 -3.74
C LYS A 42 -1.35 25.15 -3.14
N ASN A 43 -1.50 24.61 -1.93
CA ASN A 43 -0.50 23.69 -1.36
C ASN A 43 -0.59 22.34 -2.08
N ARG A 44 0.52 21.92 -2.68
CA ARG A 44 0.65 20.63 -3.36
C ARG A 44 1.73 19.80 -2.67
N ARG A 45 1.58 18.47 -2.68
CA ARG A 45 2.63 17.56 -2.21
C ARG A 45 3.88 17.72 -3.08
N ALA A 46 5.03 18.00 -2.49
CA ALA A 46 6.27 18.27 -3.21
C ALA A 46 6.68 17.10 -4.11
N HIS A 47 6.59 15.86 -3.61
CA HIS A 47 6.89 14.67 -4.42
C HIS A 47 5.93 14.49 -5.61
N ARG A 48 4.64 14.85 -5.48
CA ARG A 48 3.69 14.81 -6.60
C ARG A 48 3.99 15.87 -7.64
N VAL A 49 4.48 17.04 -7.21
CA VAL A 49 4.93 18.10 -8.12
C VAL A 49 6.15 17.62 -8.91
N ALA A 50 7.14 17.03 -8.24
CA ALA A 50 8.32 16.47 -8.91
C ALA A 50 7.97 15.33 -9.88
N TRP A 51 7.05 14.43 -9.50
CA TRP A 51 6.53 13.42 -10.41
C TRP A 51 5.91 14.07 -11.65
N TYR A 52 4.99 15.01 -11.43
CA TYR A 52 4.23 15.63 -12.51
C TYR A 52 5.12 16.38 -13.50
N ASP A 53 6.13 17.08 -12.99
CA ASP A 53 7.06 17.84 -13.81
C ASP A 53 7.97 16.98 -14.70
N MET A 54 8.23 15.72 -14.30
CA MET A 54 9.07 14.78 -15.06
C MET A 54 8.27 13.79 -15.93
N HIS A 55 7.12 13.31 -15.43
CA HIS A 55 6.36 12.23 -16.05
C HIS A 55 4.95 12.64 -16.46
N GLY A 56 4.46 13.80 -16.04
CA GLY A 56 3.11 14.26 -16.32
C GLY A 56 2.06 13.69 -15.35
N GLU A 57 0.86 13.42 -15.88
CA GLU A 57 -0.30 13.16 -15.05
C GLU A 57 -0.20 11.84 -14.26
N ILE A 58 -0.72 11.86 -13.04
CA ILE A 58 -0.88 10.63 -12.25
C ILE A 58 -2.23 10.04 -12.67
N PRO A 59 -2.29 8.79 -13.15
CA PRO A 59 -3.54 8.16 -13.54
C PRO A 59 -4.60 8.21 -12.43
N GLU A 60 -5.86 8.29 -12.83
CA GLU A 60 -6.98 8.29 -11.90
C GLU A 60 -6.98 7.03 -11.01
N GLY A 61 -7.32 7.20 -9.73
CA GLY A 61 -7.31 6.10 -8.76
C GLY A 61 -5.92 5.62 -8.32
N MET A 62 -4.84 6.21 -8.83
CA MET A 62 -3.47 5.87 -8.44
C MET A 62 -2.83 6.90 -7.51
N VAL A 63 -1.83 6.44 -6.75
CA VAL A 63 -1.09 7.24 -5.77
C VAL A 63 0.42 7.12 -6.00
N ILE A 64 1.18 8.09 -5.51
CA ILE A 64 2.65 8.04 -5.55
C ILE A 64 3.17 7.40 -4.27
N ASN A 65 4.07 6.44 -4.41
CA ASN A 65 4.81 5.80 -3.33
C ASN A 65 6.32 6.06 -3.45
N HIS A 66 6.98 6.20 -2.30
CA HIS A 66 8.44 6.37 -2.20
C HIS A 66 9.12 5.01 -2.08
N VAL A 67 9.82 4.56 -3.14
CA VAL A 67 10.57 3.29 -3.08
C VAL A 67 11.76 3.38 -2.11
N CYS A 68 12.32 4.58 -1.94
CA CYS A 68 13.41 4.88 -1.00
C CYS A 68 12.97 4.99 0.47
N ARG A 69 11.66 4.89 0.76
CA ARG A 69 11.06 5.06 2.11
C ARG A 69 11.35 6.41 2.80
N ASN A 70 11.92 7.38 2.10
CA ASN A 70 12.08 8.74 2.58
C ASN A 70 10.93 9.62 2.07
N ARG A 71 9.98 9.96 2.95
CA ARG A 71 8.77 10.74 2.61
C ARG A 71 9.05 12.18 2.16
N ALA A 72 10.21 12.73 2.53
CA ALA A 72 10.67 14.05 2.12
C ALA A 72 11.39 14.02 0.76
N CYS A 73 11.69 12.85 0.21
CA CYS A 73 12.36 12.74 -1.09
C CYS A 73 11.43 13.20 -2.23
N VAL A 74 11.98 14.01 -3.14
CA VAL A 74 11.34 14.49 -4.37
C VAL A 74 12.06 14.01 -5.62
N ASN A 75 13.04 13.10 -5.49
CA ASN A 75 13.67 12.47 -6.66
C ASN A 75 12.62 11.62 -7.38
N ALA A 76 12.25 12.02 -8.59
CA ALA A 76 11.22 11.32 -9.37
C ALA A 76 11.60 9.87 -9.73
N GLN A 77 12.90 9.54 -9.77
CA GLN A 77 13.37 8.15 -9.92
C GLN A 77 13.11 7.29 -8.67
N HIS A 78 12.91 7.91 -7.51
CA HIS A 78 12.56 7.25 -6.25
C HIS A 78 11.05 7.22 -5.99
N LEU A 79 10.25 7.64 -6.97
CA LEU A 79 8.81 7.65 -6.91
C LEU A 79 8.25 6.58 -7.85
N GLN A 80 7.13 5.99 -7.45
CA GLN A 80 6.41 5.02 -8.26
C GLN A 80 4.91 5.29 -8.17
N VAL A 81 4.22 5.20 -9.30
CA VAL A 81 2.75 5.17 -9.35
C VAL A 81 2.29 3.77 -8.99
N VAL A 82 1.43 3.66 -7.98
CA VAL A 82 0.85 2.41 -7.51
C VAL A 82 -0.64 2.58 -7.28
N THR A 83 -1.38 1.48 -7.26
CA THR A 83 -2.76 1.49 -6.80
C THR A 83 -2.83 1.77 -5.29
N ILE A 84 -3.95 2.31 -4.82
CA ILE A 84 -4.20 2.51 -3.38
C ILE A 84 -4.05 1.17 -2.62
N ARG A 85 -4.53 0.08 -3.23
CA ARG A 85 -4.44 -1.27 -2.64
C ARG A 85 -2.99 -1.70 -2.44
N GLU A 86 -2.14 -1.55 -3.44
CA GLU A 86 -0.72 -1.90 -3.34
C GLU A 86 -0.01 -1.05 -2.29
N ASN A 87 -0.26 0.26 -2.27
CA ASN A 87 0.32 1.16 -1.27
C ASN A 87 -0.04 0.74 0.16
N VAL A 88 -1.31 0.46 0.41
CA VAL A 88 -1.79 -0.02 1.72
C VAL A 88 -1.19 -1.38 2.05
N LEU A 89 -1.18 -2.31 1.10
CA LEU A 89 -0.64 -3.65 1.32
C LEU A 89 0.88 -3.64 1.54
N LYS A 90 1.63 -2.68 1.03
CA LYS A 90 3.09 -2.65 1.20
C LYS A 90 3.49 -2.08 2.57
N ASP A 91 2.93 -0.93 2.93
CA ASP A 91 3.47 -0.12 4.03
C ASP A 91 2.53 0.01 5.25
N SER A 92 1.28 -0.47 5.16
CA SER A 92 0.36 -0.39 6.31
C SER A 92 0.69 -1.41 7.39
N ALA A 93 0.76 -0.94 8.63
CA ALA A 93 0.78 -1.75 9.85
C ALA A 93 -0.60 -2.25 10.29
N ALA A 94 -1.67 -1.92 9.56
CA ALA A 94 -3.01 -2.39 9.87
C ALA A 94 -3.08 -3.93 9.83
N VAL A 95 -3.75 -4.52 10.82
CA VAL A 95 -3.91 -5.99 10.94
C VAL A 95 -4.53 -6.59 9.67
N SER A 96 -5.45 -5.87 9.03
CA SER A 96 -6.06 -6.27 7.75
C SER A 96 -5.02 -6.38 6.63
N ALA A 97 -4.12 -5.41 6.48
CA ALA A 97 -3.03 -5.43 5.51
C ALA A 97 -2.01 -6.53 5.82
N ILE A 98 -1.63 -6.68 7.10
CA ILE A 98 -0.76 -7.78 7.56
C ILE A 98 -1.36 -9.14 7.19
N ASN A 99 -2.64 -9.36 7.49
CA ASN A 99 -3.31 -10.61 7.17
C ASN A 99 -3.51 -10.82 5.67
N ALA A 100 -3.70 -9.75 4.90
CA ALA A 100 -3.78 -9.81 3.44
C ALA A 100 -2.43 -10.15 2.79
N ARG A 101 -1.31 -9.71 3.37
CA ARG A 101 0.05 -10.10 2.92
C ARG A 101 0.39 -11.57 3.18
N LYS A 102 -0.20 -12.21 4.20
CA LYS A 102 0.09 -13.61 4.52
C LYS A 102 -0.26 -14.54 3.36
N THR A 103 0.72 -15.34 2.93
CA THR A 103 0.57 -16.39 1.92
C THR A 103 0.32 -17.76 2.54
N HIS A 104 0.71 -17.95 3.80
CA HIS A 104 0.60 -19.22 4.51
C HIS A 104 -0.12 -19.05 5.86
N CYS A 105 -0.81 -20.11 6.28
CA CYS A 105 -1.40 -20.19 7.61
C CYS A 105 -0.33 -20.37 8.68
N LYS A 106 -0.72 -20.32 9.95
CA LYS A 106 0.19 -20.50 11.11
C LYS A 106 0.95 -21.83 11.17
N ARG A 107 0.61 -22.79 10.29
CA ARG A 107 1.26 -24.11 10.16
C ARG A 107 2.13 -24.22 8.91
N GLY A 108 2.33 -23.13 8.17
CA GLY A 108 3.13 -23.14 6.94
C GLY A 108 2.40 -23.67 5.70
N HIS A 109 1.12 -24.03 5.77
CA HIS A 109 0.35 -24.42 4.58
C HIS A 109 -0.17 -23.19 3.80
N PRO A 110 -0.26 -23.26 2.46
CA PRO A 110 -0.70 -22.13 1.64
C PRO A 110 -2.17 -21.77 1.86
N PHE A 111 -2.51 -20.50 1.71
CA PHE A 111 -3.89 -20.01 1.60
C PHE A 111 -4.37 -20.11 0.15
N ASP A 112 -4.66 -21.33 -0.28
CA ASP A 112 -4.97 -21.73 -1.66
C ASP A 112 -6.46 -21.64 -2.02
N ARG A 113 -7.36 -21.64 -1.03
CA ARG A 113 -8.80 -21.51 -1.27
C ARG A 113 -9.28 -20.09 -1.02
N VAL A 114 -10.12 -19.58 -1.91
CA VAL A 114 -10.74 -18.26 -1.78
C VAL A 114 -12.24 -18.39 -1.93
N TYR A 115 -12.99 -17.95 -0.92
CA TYR A 115 -14.45 -17.90 -0.96
C TYR A 115 -14.92 -16.45 -0.86
N ARG A 116 -15.99 -16.12 -1.59
CA ARG A 116 -16.68 -14.84 -1.43
C ARG A 116 -17.46 -14.87 -0.12
N LYS A 117 -17.29 -13.84 0.72
CA LYS A 117 -18.12 -13.67 1.92
C LYS A 117 -19.50 -13.18 1.51
N SER A 118 -20.53 -13.52 2.28
CA SER A 118 -21.88 -13.00 2.04
C SER A 118 -21.92 -11.47 2.14
N GLY A 119 -22.64 -10.84 1.22
CA GLY A 119 -22.72 -9.39 1.07
C GLY A 119 -21.46 -8.78 0.43
N ASP A 120 -21.22 -7.49 0.69
CA ASP A 120 -20.05 -6.76 0.15
C ASP A 120 -18.84 -6.80 1.09
N ARG A 121 -18.65 -7.92 1.80
CA ARG A 121 -17.57 -8.11 2.79
C ARG A 121 -16.26 -8.63 2.18
N GLY A 122 -16.19 -8.68 0.86
CA GLY A 122 -15.04 -9.16 0.09
C GLY A 122 -14.84 -10.68 0.16
N HIS A 123 -13.57 -11.09 0.12
CA HIS A 123 -13.17 -12.50 0.02
C HIS A 123 -12.50 -12.99 1.31
N GLN A 124 -12.66 -14.27 1.61
CA GLN A 124 -11.94 -14.95 2.67
C GLN A 124 -11.04 -16.04 2.08
N ARG A 125 -9.80 -16.08 2.57
CA ARG A 125 -8.84 -17.11 2.16
C ARG A 125 -8.73 -18.19 3.23
N TYR A 126 -8.66 -19.43 2.80
CA TYR A 126 -8.55 -20.60 3.64
C TYR A 126 -7.42 -21.50 3.16
N CYS A 127 -6.86 -22.25 4.10
CA CYS A 127 -5.88 -23.28 3.82
C CYS A 127 -6.63 -24.60 3.69
N SER A 128 -6.60 -25.20 2.49
CA SER A 128 -7.28 -26.46 2.16
C SER A 128 -6.88 -27.60 3.10
N ILE A 129 -5.60 -27.70 3.45
CA ILE A 129 -5.06 -28.75 4.33
C ILE A 129 -5.66 -28.64 5.74
N CYS A 130 -5.68 -27.43 6.31
CA CYS A 130 -6.26 -27.17 7.62
C CYS A 130 -7.77 -27.38 7.61
N GLU A 131 -8.44 -27.02 6.52
CA GLU A 131 -9.88 -27.21 6.35
C GLU A 131 -10.23 -28.71 6.31
N ALA A 132 -9.53 -29.50 5.49
CA ALA A 132 -9.73 -30.94 5.40
C ALA A 132 -9.49 -31.62 6.76
N ALA A 133 -8.45 -31.23 7.49
CA ALA A 133 -8.19 -31.74 8.83
C ALA A 133 -9.33 -31.39 9.83
N LYS A 134 -9.90 -30.18 9.74
CA LYS A 134 -11.05 -29.78 10.55
C LYS A 134 -12.29 -30.60 10.20
N SER A 135 -12.58 -30.77 8.91
CA SER A 135 -13.73 -31.56 8.43
C SER A 135 -13.67 -33.00 8.92
N ARG A 136 -12.50 -33.66 8.81
CA ARG A 136 -12.28 -35.02 9.34
C ARG A 136 -12.58 -35.12 10.84
N ARG A 137 -12.16 -34.14 11.65
CA ARG A 137 -12.42 -34.11 13.10
C ARG A 137 -13.91 -33.97 13.42
N LEU A 138 -14.61 -33.09 12.68
CA LEU A 138 -16.06 -32.90 12.86
C LEU A 138 -16.84 -34.16 12.49
N GLN A 139 -16.51 -34.80 11.36
CA GLN A 139 -17.14 -36.05 10.95
C GLN A 139 -16.91 -37.17 11.97
N ALA A 140 -15.69 -37.30 12.51
CA ALA A 140 -15.39 -38.28 13.55
C ALA A 140 -16.21 -38.04 14.82
N LYS A 141 -16.37 -36.76 15.24
CA LYS A 141 -17.20 -36.37 16.38
C LYS A 141 -18.67 -36.74 16.16
N TRP A 142 -19.26 -36.36 15.02
CA TRP A 142 -20.66 -36.66 14.72
C TRP A 142 -20.93 -38.16 14.65
N ARG A 143 -20.01 -38.96 14.06
CA ARG A 143 -20.13 -40.42 14.04
C ARG A 143 -20.06 -41.04 15.43
N ALA A 144 -19.25 -40.49 16.33
CA ALA A 144 -19.18 -40.97 17.71
C ALA A 144 -20.46 -40.63 18.49
N GLU A 145 -20.99 -39.42 18.31
CA GLU A 145 -22.25 -38.99 18.92
C GLU A 145 -23.46 -39.80 18.41
N ASP A 146 -23.48 -40.14 17.12
CA ASP A 146 -24.54 -40.94 16.51
C ASP A 146 -24.55 -42.38 17.06
N LYS A 147 -23.35 -42.98 17.26
CA LYS A 147 -23.19 -44.30 17.88
C LYS A 147 -23.62 -44.36 19.37
N LEU A 148 -23.67 -43.22 20.06
CA LEU A 148 -24.10 -43.13 21.47
C LEU A 148 -25.61 -42.94 21.63
N LYS A 149 -26.35 -42.75 20.53
CA LYS A 149 -27.81 -42.60 20.51
C LYS A 149 -28.56 -43.91 20.20
N VAL A 150 -27.83 -45.02 20.09
CA VAL A 150 -28.32 -46.39 19.90
C VAL A 150 -28.11 -47.15 21.21
#